data_AF-A0A3D6DUJ7-F1
#
_entry.id   AF-A0A3D6DUJ7-F1
#
_cell.length_a   1.000
_cell.length_b   1.000
_cell.length_c   1.000
_cell.angle_alpha   90.00
_cell.angle_beta   90.00
_cell.angle_gamma   90.00
#
_symmetry.space_group_name_H-M   'P 1'
#
loop_
_entity.id
_entity.type
_entity.pdbx_description
1 polymer ?
#
loop_
_entity_poly.entity_id
_entity_poly.type
_entity_poly.pdbx_seq_one_letter_code
_entity_poly.pdbx_strand_id
1 'polypeptide(L)'
;DYSQAFAAEGIQPTLISAGKYKVEGNPYVPLDEEAQGFMQSRVDDYYASFTKAVARGRGVPIAQVREGMGQGRVLGGDAAQAQGMVDGVATFDEVVRKMRRDAKASARPKASRLAYAQRAIEIL
;
A
#
# COMPACT_ATOMS: atom_id res chain seq x y z
N ASP A 1 4.02 -23.69 14.16
CA ASP A 1 4.22 -24.42 15.42
C ASP A 1 4.55 -25.87 15.09
N TYR A 2 5.71 -26.36 15.53
CA TYR A 2 6.20 -27.73 15.34
C TYR A 2 6.21 -28.56 16.64
N SER A 3 5.70 -28.00 17.74
CA SER A 3 5.79 -28.61 19.07
C SER A 3 5.26 -30.05 19.12
N GLN A 4 4.12 -30.33 18.46
CA GLN A 4 3.55 -31.68 18.42
C GLN A 4 4.39 -32.66 17.58
N ALA A 5 5.00 -32.21 16.48
CA ALA A 5 5.88 -33.05 15.66
C ALA A 5 7.13 -33.44 16.45
N PHE A 6 7.72 -32.48 17.18
CA PHE A 6 8.89 -32.73 18.02
C PHE A 6 8.58 -33.68 19.17
N ALA A 7 7.42 -33.50 19.83
CA ALA A 7 6.97 -34.42 20.88
C ALA A 7 6.80 -35.86 20.34
N ALA A 8 6.26 -36.03 19.13
CA ALA A 8 6.12 -37.34 18.49
C ALA A 8 7.48 -38.01 18.17
N GLU A 9 8.50 -37.21 17.89
CA GLU A 9 9.88 -37.68 17.67
C GLU A 9 10.70 -37.81 18.97
N GLY A 10 10.11 -37.49 20.14
CA GLY A 10 10.79 -37.52 21.43
C GLY A 10 11.81 -36.39 21.62
N ILE A 11 11.71 -35.32 20.84
CA ILE A 11 12.59 -34.14 20.91
C ILE A 11 11.97 -33.09 21.82
N GLN A 12 12.69 -32.66 22.86
CA GLN A 12 12.25 -31.62 23.78
C GLN A 12 13.26 -30.45 23.84
N PRO A 13 13.09 -29.40 23.03
CA PRO A 13 13.98 -28.25 23.05
C PRO A 13 13.87 -27.48 24.37
N THR A 14 15.02 -27.05 24.90
CA THR A 14 15.10 -26.09 26.00
C THR A 14 15.65 -24.78 25.48
N LEU A 15 14.90 -23.69 25.63
CA LEU A 15 15.29 -22.38 25.15
C LEU A 15 15.91 -21.57 26.28
N ILE A 16 17.13 -21.09 26.07
CA ILE A 16 17.87 -20.27 27.02
C ILE A 16 18.02 -18.88 26.42
N SER A 17 17.57 -17.85 27.15
CA SER A 17 17.72 -16.47 26.69
C SER A 17 17.91 -15.51 27.85
N ALA A 18 18.55 -14.37 27.56
CA ALA A 18 18.85 -13.35 28.56
C ALA A 18 17.65 -12.46 28.93
N GLY A 19 16.52 -12.53 28.22
CA GLY A 19 15.39 -11.63 28.45
C GLY A 19 14.06 -12.26 28.07
N LYS A 20 13.00 -11.89 28.81
CA LYS A 20 11.66 -12.50 28.75
C LYS A 20 11.16 -12.76 27.32
N TYR A 21 11.33 -11.79 26.42
CA TYR A 21 10.75 -11.82 25.07
C TYR A 21 11.72 -12.33 23.97
N LYS A 22 12.97 -12.68 24.31
CA LYS A 22 14.00 -13.01 23.30
C LYS A 22 13.80 -14.37 22.61
N VAL A 23 12.77 -15.11 22.99
CA VAL A 23 12.39 -16.40 22.41
C VAL A 23 10.97 -16.39 21.85
N GLU A 24 10.29 -15.25 21.84
CA GLU A 24 8.95 -15.14 21.24
C GLU A 24 8.98 -15.50 19.76
N GLY A 25 7.95 -16.23 19.31
CA GLY A 25 7.85 -16.67 17.92
C GLY A 25 8.76 -17.83 17.54
N ASN A 26 9.46 -18.44 18.51
CA ASN A 26 10.12 -19.71 18.26
C ASN A 26 9.09 -20.77 17.80
N PRO A 27 9.48 -21.72 16.93
CA PRO A 27 8.53 -22.69 16.39
C PRO A 27 8.39 -23.96 17.26
N TYR A 28 9.06 -24.04 18.41
CA TYR A 28 9.24 -25.28 19.17
C TYR A 28 8.24 -25.47 20.30
N VAL A 29 7.60 -24.39 20.74
CA VAL A 29 6.49 -24.39 21.69
C VAL A 29 5.32 -23.60 21.09
N PRO A 30 4.07 -23.83 21.54
CA PRO A 30 2.96 -22.99 21.15
C PRO A 30 3.24 -21.51 21.45
N LEU A 31 2.77 -20.63 20.55
CA LEU A 31 2.88 -19.19 20.75
C LEU A 31 2.01 -18.79 21.95
N ASP A 32 2.60 -18.12 22.94
CA ASP A 32 1.85 -17.62 24.09
C ASP A 32 1.01 -16.39 23.74
N GLU A 33 -0.05 -16.14 24.53
CA GLU A 33 -1.01 -15.07 24.26
C GLU A 33 -0.39 -13.66 24.33
N GLU A 34 0.62 -13.45 25.18
CA GLU A 34 1.31 -12.16 25.31
C GLU A 34 2.11 -11.86 24.03
N ALA A 35 2.89 -12.83 23.57
CA ALA A 35 3.63 -12.75 22.32
C ALA A 35 2.70 -12.59 21.11
N GLN A 36 1.61 -13.37 21.05
CA GLN A 36 0.61 -13.26 19.98
C GLN A 36 -0.01 -11.85 19.95
N GLY A 37 -0.40 -11.30 21.11
CA GLY A 37 -0.96 -9.96 21.20
C GLY A 37 0.02 -8.88 20.75
N PHE A 38 1.29 -8.98 21.15
CA PHE A 38 2.33 -8.04 20.72
C PHE A 38 2.65 -8.16 19.22
N MET A 39 2.68 -9.37 18.67
CA MET A 39 2.87 -9.55 17.22
C MET A 39 1.67 -9.02 16.43
N GLN A 40 0.45 -9.25 16.90
CA GLN A 40 -0.77 -8.74 16.26
C GLN A 40 -0.81 -7.22 16.28
N SER A 41 -0.41 -6.56 17.37
CA SER A 41 -0.37 -5.09 17.42
C SER A 41 0.58 -4.50 16.37
N ARG A 42 1.73 -5.16 16.11
CA ARG A 42 2.64 -4.74 15.03
C ARG A 42 2.02 -4.93 13.65
N VAL A 43 1.31 -6.04 13.42
CA VAL A 43 0.56 -6.27 12.17
C VAL A 43 -0.47 -5.16 11.96
N ASP A 44 -1.21 -4.81 13.01
CA ASP A 44 -2.24 -3.77 12.99
C ASP A 44 -1.64 -2.38 12.70
N ASP A 45 -0.49 -2.05 13.29
CA ASP A 45 0.24 -0.80 13.05
C ASP A 45 0.68 -0.67 11.58
N TYR A 46 1.21 -1.75 11.01
CA TYR A 46 1.60 -1.78 9.60
C TYR A 46 0.37 -1.67 8.68
N TYR A 47 -0.71 -2.38 9.00
CA TYR A 47 -1.95 -2.32 8.25
C TYR A 47 -2.60 -0.92 8.29
N ALA A 48 -2.61 -0.27 9.45
CA ALA A 48 -3.08 1.10 9.61
C ALA A 48 -2.26 2.07 8.76
N SER A 49 -0.93 1.94 8.78
CA SER A 49 -0.02 2.76 7.97
C SER A 49 -0.25 2.57 6.48
N PHE A 50 -0.38 1.32 6.04
CA PHE A 50 -0.67 0.96 4.65
C PHE A 50 -2.01 1.55 4.18
N THR A 51 -3.09 1.28 4.91
CA THR A 51 -4.44 1.72 4.52
C THR A 51 -4.56 3.24 4.46
N LYS A 52 -3.91 3.97 5.38
CA LYS A 52 -3.83 5.43 5.35
C LYS A 52 -3.08 5.95 4.12
N ALA A 53 -1.97 5.31 3.74
CA ALA A 53 -1.21 5.70 2.56
C ALA A 53 -2.01 5.49 1.26
N VAL A 54 -2.70 4.35 1.13
CA VAL A 54 -3.56 4.05 -0.03
C VAL A 54 -4.73 5.03 -0.11
N ALA A 55 -5.42 5.27 1.01
CA ALA A 55 -6.54 6.22 1.06
C ALA A 55 -6.12 7.60 0.54
N ARG A 56 -4.97 8.11 1.03
CA ARG A 56 -4.39 9.38 0.58
C ARG A 56 -4.01 9.35 -0.90
N GLY A 57 -3.35 8.28 -1.37
CA GLY A 57 -2.88 8.17 -2.75
C GLY A 57 -4.00 8.02 -3.78
N ARG A 58 -5.10 7.37 -3.40
CA ARG A 58 -6.28 7.19 -4.26
C ARG A 58 -7.35 8.27 -4.09
N GLY A 59 -7.23 9.11 -3.06
CA GLY A 59 -8.21 10.16 -2.76
C GLY A 59 -9.56 9.61 -2.29
N VAL A 60 -9.56 8.50 -1.56
CA VAL A 60 -10.79 7.80 -1.13
C VAL A 60 -10.88 7.70 0.40
N PRO A 61 -12.08 7.47 0.98
CA PRO A 61 -12.22 7.18 2.40
C PRO A 61 -11.44 5.94 2.81
N ILE A 62 -10.84 5.95 4.01
CA ILE A 62 -10.10 4.79 4.53
C ILE A 62 -10.96 3.53 4.67
N ALA A 63 -12.26 3.68 4.91
CA ALA A 63 -13.22 2.58 4.95
C ALA A 63 -13.26 1.81 3.62
N GLN A 64 -13.29 2.51 2.48
CA GLN A 64 -13.24 1.90 1.15
C GLN A 64 -11.94 1.11 0.92
N VAL A 65 -10.82 1.53 1.51
CA VAL A 65 -9.58 0.75 1.48
C VAL A 65 -9.74 -0.53 2.29
N ARG A 66 -10.20 -0.44 3.54
CA ARG A 66 -10.32 -1.60 4.45
C ARG A 66 -11.35 -2.63 3.97
N GLU A 67 -12.45 -2.17 3.37
CA GLU A 67 -13.56 -3.00 2.89
C GLU A 67 -13.37 -3.49 1.44
N GLY A 68 -12.35 -3.00 0.74
CA GLY A 68 -12.03 -3.39 -0.64
C GLY A 68 -10.54 -3.66 -0.83
N MET A 69 -9.82 -2.63 -1.28
CA MET A 69 -8.44 -2.74 -1.80
C MET A 69 -7.41 -3.31 -0.81
N GLY A 70 -7.68 -3.24 0.50
CA GLY A 70 -6.74 -3.53 1.58
C GLY A 70 -6.86 -4.93 2.20
N GLN A 71 -7.70 -5.82 1.66
CA GLN A 71 -7.94 -7.13 2.28
C GLN A 71 -6.88 -8.21 1.97
N GLY A 72 -5.82 -7.86 1.24
CA GLY A 72 -4.66 -8.73 1.03
C GLY A 72 -4.74 -9.70 -0.16
N ARG A 73 -5.79 -9.65 -0.98
CA ARG A 73 -5.86 -10.44 -2.22
C ARG A 73 -5.11 -9.78 -3.37
N VAL A 74 -4.46 -10.60 -4.19
CA VAL A 74 -3.90 -10.15 -5.48
C VAL A 74 -5.02 -10.10 -6.52
N LEU A 75 -5.12 -8.99 -7.25
CA LEU A 75 -6.12 -8.79 -8.30
C LEU A 75 -5.44 -8.61 -9.67
N GLY A 76 -6.12 -9.07 -10.73
CA GLY A 76 -5.77 -8.72 -12.10
C GLY A 76 -6.13 -7.27 -12.43
N GLY A 77 -5.61 -6.76 -13.56
CA GLY A 77 -5.74 -5.36 -13.96
C GLY A 77 -7.19 -4.84 -14.00
N ASP A 78 -8.10 -5.57 -14.64
CA ASP A 78 -9.50 -5.16 -14.78
C ASP A 78 -10.21 -5.07 -13.41
N ALA A 79 -10.00 -6.05 -12.54
CA ALA A 79 -10.57 -6.06 -11.20
C ALA A 79 -9.97 -4.95 -10.33
N ALA A 80 -8.65 -4.71 -10.43
CA ALA A 80 -7.97 -3.63 -9.74
C ALA A 80 -8.51 -2.25 -10.19
N GLN A 81 -8.76 -2.08 -11.49
CA GLN A 81 -9.36 -0.85 -12.03
C GLN A 81 -10.80 -0.68 -11.54
N ALA A 82 -11.62 -1.73 -11.57
CA ALA A 82 -13.00 -1.69 -11.09
C ALA A 82 -13.11 -1.32 -9.59
N GLN A 83 -12.12 -1.71 -8.78
CA GLN A 83 -12.02 -1.32 -7.37
C GLN A 83 -11.35 0.05 -7.15
N GLY A 84 -10.92 0.72 -8.22
CA GLY A 84 -10.26 2.02 -8.14
C GLY A 84 -8.84 1.97 -7.58
N MET A 85 -8.17 0.81 -7.63
CA MET A 85 -6.76 0.65 -7.21
C MET A 85 -5.78 1.30 -8.19
N VAL A 86 -6.14 1.35 -9.47
CA VAL A 86 -5.33 1.90 -10.55
C VAL A 86 -6.15 2.86 -11.41
N ASP A 87 -5.49 3.75 -12.14
CA ASP A 87 -6.16 4.71 -13.03
C ASP A 87 -6.48 4.12 -14.41
N GLY A 88 -5.82 3.01 -14.77
CA GLY A 88 -6.05 2.28 -16.01
C GLY A 88 -4.97 1.25 -16.27
N VAL A 89 -5.17 0.44 -17.31
CA VAL A 89 -4.22 -0.56 -17.79
C VAL A 89 -3.66 -0.10 -19.13
N ALA A 90 -2.34 -0.09 -19.25
CA ALA A 90 -1.63 0.33 -20.46
C ALA A 90 -0.24 -0.32 -20.50
N THR A 91 0.31 -0.43 -21.70
CA THR A 91 1.72 -0.78 -21.89
C THR A 91 2.64 0.36 -21.44
N PHE A 92 3.89 0.04 -21.14
CA PHE A 92 4.88 1.04 -20.75
C PHE A 92 5.02 2.17 -21.79
N ASP A 93 5.07 1.84 -23.07
CA ASP A 93 5.20 2.81 -24.16
C ASP A 93 4.02 3.77 -24.23
N GLU A 94 2.80 3.28 -23.98
CA GLU A 94 1.60 4.12 -23.93
C GLU A 94 1.66 5.11 -22.77
N VAL A 95 2.10 4.67 -21.58
CA VAL A 95 2.28 5.52 -20.41
C VAL A 95 3.34 6.60 -20.69
N VAL A 96 4.51 6.22 -21.23
CA VAL A 96 5.58 7.18 -21.57
C VAL A 96 5.10 8.20 -22.61
N ARG A 97 4.41 7.75 -23.66
CA ARG A 97 3.83 8.65 -24.67
C ARG A 97 2.81 9.60 -24.04
N LYS A 98 1.94 9.12 -23.14
CA LYS A 98 0.97 9.94 -22.42
C LYS A 98 1.67 11.00 -21.57
N MET A 99 2.63 10.60 -20.73
CA MET A 99 3.37 11.54 -19.87
C MET A 99 4.11 12.62 -20.68
N ARG A 100 4.73 12.27 -21.81
CA ARG A 100 5.38 13.24 -22.70
C ARG A 100 4.41 14.26 -23.28
N ARG A 101 3.19 13.82 -23.66
CA ARG A 101 2.14 14.74 -24.15
C ARG A 101 1.67 15.67 -23.04
N ASP A 102 1.40 15.12 -21.86
CA ASP A 102 0.89 15.88 -20.71
C ASP A 102 1.91 16.95 -20.26
N ALA A 103 3.21 16.60 -20.21
CA ALA A 103 4.27 17.55 -19.89
C ALA A 103 4.42 18.68 -20.92
N LYS A 104 4.23 18.38 -22.22
CA LYS A 104 4.24 19.41 -23.27
C LYS A 104 3.02 20.33 -23.18
N ALA A 105 1.86 19.78 -22.81
CA ALA A 105 0.65 20.56 -22.62
C ALA A 105 0.76 21.52 -21.42
N SER A 106 1.40 21.10 -20.32
CA SER A 106 1.65 21.96 -19.15
C SER A 106 2.68 23.07 -19.42
N ALA A 107 3.60 22.87 -20.36
CA ALA A 107 4.61 23.85 -20.75
C ALA A 107 4.11 24.93 -21.73
N ARG A 108 2.94 24.72 -22.37
CA ARG A 108 2.34 25.77 -23.21
C ARG A 108 1.85 26.91 -22.31
N PRO A 109 2.26 28.17 -22.53
CA PRO A 109 1.75 29.29 -21.74
C PRO A 109 0.23 29.32 -21.85
N LYS A 110 -0.48 29.28 -20.71
CA LYS A 110 -1.90 29.67 -20.67
C LYS A 110 -1.98 31.04 -21.33
N ALA A 111 -2.83 31.18 -22.35
CA ALA A 111 -2.99 32.37 -23.21
C ALA A 111 -2.35 33.62 -22.60
N SER A 112 -1.24 34.06 -23.22
CA SER A 112 -0.39 35.09 -22.61
C SER A 112 -1.25 36.27 -22.20
N ARG A 113 -0.98 36.82 -21.01
CA ARG A 113 -1.59 38.10 -20.59
C ARG A 113 -1.40 39.20 -21.64
N LEU A 114 -0.37 39.06 -22.49
CA LEU A 114 -0.15 39.87 -23.70
C LEU A 114 -1.26 39.72 -24.75
N ALA A 115 -1.76 38.52 -25.04
CA ALA A 115 -2.86 38.32 -25.99
C ALA A 115 -4.19 38.91 -25.48
N TYR A 116 -4.42 38.91 -24.16
CA TYR A 116 -5.55 39.59 -23.54
C TYR A 116 -5.37 41.12 -23.56
N ALA A 117 -4.15 41.61 -23.24
CA ALA A 117 -3.83 43.03 -23.26
C ALA A 117 -3.89 43.63 -24.68
N GLN A 118 -3.41 42.91 -25.69
CA GLN A 118 -3.48 43.34 -27.10
C GLN A 118 -4.92 43.47 -27.58
N ARG A 119 -5.79 42.50 -27.24
CA ARG A 119 -7.23 42.59 -27.54
C ARG A 119 -7.95 43.70 -26.79
N ALA A 120 -7.51 44.05 -25.58
CA ALA A 120 -8.09 45.14 -24.80
C ALA A 120 -7.68 46.53 -25.34
N ILE A 121 -6.51 46.64 -25.98
CA ILE A 121 -6.03 47.88 -26.61
C ILE A 121 -6.66 48.08 -27.99
N GLU A 122 -6.92 47.02 -28.77
CA GLU A 122 -7.59 47.10 -30.08
C GLU A 122 -9.06 47.55 -30.02
N ILE A 123 -9.67 47.65 -28.83
CA ILE A 123 -11.06 48.10 -28.64
C ILE A 123 -11.15 49.61 -28.31
N LEU A 124 -10.02 50.31 -28.13
CA LEU A 124 -9.92 51.76 -27.97
C LEU A 124 -9.51 52.44 -29.28
#